data_AF-A0A4R7JTX9-F1
#
_entry.id   AF-A0A4R7JTX9-F1
#
_cell.length_a   1.000
_cell.length_b   1.000
_cell.length_c   1.000
_cell.angle_alpha   90.00
_cell.angle_beta   90.00
_cell.angle_gamma   90.00
#
_symmetry.space_group_name_H-M   'P 1'
#
loop_
_entity.id
_entity.type
_entity.pdbx_description
1 polymer ?
#
loop_
_entity_poly.entity_id
_entity_poly.type
_entity_poly.pdbx_seq_one_letter_code
_entity_poly.pdbx_strand_id
1 'polypeptide(L)'
;MTGLKLSSASGFAGTISGLALCALAFILLSVTPTVPFALVGGVVLIVAVLVFYILATIQVKKDSGTESAATSVYRGLLVGINSTLNFGLVFLLLYAPLGNPALVIAAVIALINLLACIGPVSQSAFYQGVLGWANWLMPMSWLIVGLGLAFTLFSLLLHLVLTLPFGVEFTRVGIKSGALKGKAFSVDWPTGTFFQYGGLVANLNHLQTAFNMGNFAFVHYKSSASHSQHEAGHTLNLAAFGSLFHLIGAVDEVFAKHRAFAEFLADSNDPTGSTQLKMWS
;
A
#
# COMPACT_ATOMS: atom_id res chain seq x y z
N MET A 1 -1.38 14.76 -27.20
CA MET A 1 -0.59 15.12 -26.00
C MET A 1 -1.26 16.33 -25.35
N THR A 2 -2.27 16.10 -24.53
CA THR A 2 -3.15 17.13 -23.96
C THR A 2 -2.84 17.29 -22.47
N GLY A 3 -2.31 18.46 -22.11
CA GLY A 3 -2.28 19.08 -20.78
C GLY A 3 -1.94 18.19 -19.58
N LEU A 4 -0.78 18.43 -18.95
CA LEU A 4 -0.62 18.11 -17.52
C LEU A 4 -1.78 18.77 -16.77
N LYS A 5 -2.72 17.97 -16.24
CA LYS A 5 -3.83 18.46 -15.43
C LYS A 5 -3.29 19.11 -14.17
N LEU A 6 -3.86 20.23 -13.73
CA LEU A 6 -3.46 20.97 -12.53
C LEU A 6 -3.29 20.08 -11.27
N SER A 7 -4.07 18.99 -11.15
CA SER A 7 -3.92 18.01 -10.08
C SER A 7 -2.53 17.34 -10.06
N SER A 8 -1.96 17.04 -11.24
CA SER A 8 -0.60 16.47 -11.33
C SER A 8 0.47 17.46 -10.88
N ALA A 9 0.29 18.76 -11.12
CA ALA A 9 1.21 19.80 -10.66
C ALA A 9 1.16 20.00 -9.14
N SER A 10 -0.04 19.99 -8.55
CA SER A 10 -0.22 20.10 -7.10
C SER A 10 0.30 18.87 -6.34
N GLY A 11 0.05 17.66 -6.86
CA GLY A 11 0.59 16.44 -6.27
C GLY A 11 2.12 16.40 -6.33
N PHE A 12 2.70 16.82 -7.46
CA PHE A 12 4.15 16.95 -7.59
C PHE A 12 4.73 17.99 -6.61
N ALA A 13 4.11 19.16 -6.47
CA ALA A 13 4.52 20.15 -5.49
C ALA A 13 4.48 19.60 -4.05
N GLY A 14 3.41 18.90 -3.67
CA GLY A 14 3.32 18.23 -2.37
C GLY A 14 4.42 17.18 -2.16
N THR A 15 4.82 16.49 -3.24
CA THR A 15 5.92 15.52 -3.21
C THR A 15 7.26 16.17 -2.92
N ILE A 16 7.58 17.27 -3.61
CA ILE A 16 8.82 18.03 -3.37
C ILE A 16 8.85 18.56 -1.93
N SER A 17 7.72 19.05 -1.41
CA SER A 17 7.60 19.44 -0.01
C SER A 17 7.81 18.27 0.95
N GLY A 18 7.28 17.08 0.63
CA GLY A 18 7.45 15.87 1.44
C GLY A 18 8.91 15.41 1.49
N LEU A 19 9.59 15.44 0.33
CA LEU A 19 11.03 15.20 0.24
C LEU A 19 11.83 16.19 1.09
N ALA A 20 11.50 17.48 1.03
CA ALA A 20 12.19 18.50 1.83
C ALA A 20 12.00 18.30 3.33
N LEU A 21 10.78 17.97 3.78
CA LEU A 21 10.47 17.66 5.18
C LEU A 21 11.25 16.46 5.68
N CYS A 22 11.32 15.38 4.89
CA CYS A 22 12.06 14.19 5.28
C CYS A 22 13.57 14.33 5.14
N ALA A 23 14.07 15.09 4.17
CA ALA A 23 15.49 15.44 4.08
C ALA A 23 15.92 16.23 5.34
N LEU A 24 15.09 17.17 5.80
CA LEU A 24 15.33 17.89 7.05
C LEU A 24 15.32 16.92 8.25
N ALA A 25 14.33 16.02 8.35
CA ALA A 25 14.28 15.01 9.40
C ALA A 25 15.51 14.09 9.37
N PHE A 26 15.95 13.67 8.18
CA PHE A 26 17.13 12.83 8.00
C PHE A 26 18.43 13.57 8.36
N ILE A 27 18.57 14.84 7.98
CA ILE A 27 19.68 15.69 8.41
C ILE A 27 19.71 15.77 9.93
N LEU A 28 18.58 16.07 10.57
CA LEU A 28 18.46 16.12 12.04
C LEU A 28 18.83 14.78 12.70
N LEU A 29 18.49 13.65 12.08
CA LEU A 29 18.85 12.31 12.56
C LEU A 29 20.33 11.97 12.35
N SER A 30 20.95 12.49 11.29
CA SER A 30 22.35 12.21 10.93
C SER A 30 23.38 13.05 11.68
N VAL A 31 23.00 14.25 12.13
CA VAL A 31 23.92 15.21 12.79
C VAL A 31 24.14 14.85 14.26
N THR A 32 23.22 14.13 14.90
CA THR A 32 23.36 13.66 16.29
C THR A 32 22.68 12.30 16.49
N PRO A 33 23.36 11.18 16.22
CA PRO A 33 22.79 9.83 16.30
C PRO A 33 22.70 9.33 17.75
N THR A 34 22.24 10.15 18.69
CA THR A 34 21.88 9.64 20.01
C THR A 34 20.50 9.00 19.93
N VAL A 35 20.32 7.89 20.64
CA VAL A 35 19.05 7.14 20.71
C VAL A 35 17.82 8.05 20.91
N PRO A 36 17.86 9.11 21.74
CA PRO A 36 16.76 10.06 21.87
C PRO A 36 16.35 10.77 20.57
N PHE A 37 17.30 11.18 19.72
CA PHE A 37 16.97 11.87 18.47
C PHE A 37 16.32 10.95 17.43
N ALA A 38 16.76 9.68 17.36
CA ALA A 38 16.14 8.67 16.51
C ALA A 38 14.68 8.41 16.91
N LEU A 39 14.39 8.33 18.21
CA LEU A 39 13.04 8.18 18.73
C LEU A 39 12.17 9.41 18.42
N VAL A 40 12.70 10.62 18.67
CA VAL A 40 11.96 11.86 18.38
C VAL A 40 11.67 11.99 16.89
N GLY A 41 12.65 11.75 16.01
CA GLY A 41 12.44 11.78 14.56
C GLY A 41 11.42 10.75 14.08
N GLY A 42 11.47 9.52 14.61
CA GLY A 42 10.47 8.49 14.32
C GLY A 42 9.05 8.90 14.74
N VAL A 43 8.89 9.45 15.94
CA VAL A 43 7.59 9.94 16.43
C VAL A 43 7.08 11.10 15.56
N VAL A 44 7.93 12.07 15.21
CA VAL A 44 7.56 13.19 14.34
C VAL A 44 7.07 12.69 12.98
N LEU A 45 7.73 11.70 12.39
CA LEU A 45 7.32 11.11 11.12
C LEU A 45 5.98 10.38 11.23
N ILE A 46 5.76 9.61 12.31
CA ILE A 46 4.48 8.94 12.55
C ILE A 46 3.34 9.96 12.65
N VAL A 47 3.56 11.02 13.43
CA VAL A 47 2.59 12.10 13.60
C VAL A 47 2.34 12.82 12.26
N ALA A 48 3.38 13.09 11.48
CA ALA A 48 3.24 13.72 10.16
C ALA A 48 2.39 12.88 9.21
N VAL A 49 2.66 11.57 9.10
CA VAL A 49 1.85 10.66 8.28
C VAL A 49 0.40 10.65 8.72
N LEU A 50 0.15 10.56 10.04
CA LEU A 50 -1.20 10.57 10.60
C LEU A 50 -1.93 11.89 10.29
N VAL A 51 -1.29 13.03 10.49
CA VAL A 51 -1.88 14.35 10.23
C VAL A 51 -2.22 14.49 8.75
N PHE A 52 -1.29 14.19 7.84
CA PHE A 52 -1.54 14.32 6.41
C PHE A 52 -2.58 13.32 5.92
N TYR A 53 -2.62 12.11 6.48
CA TYR A 53 -3.68 11.14 6.21
C TYR A 53 -5.05 11.70 6.62
N ILE A 54 -5.20 12.20 7.85
CA ILE A 54 -6.46 12.77 8.34
C ILE A 54 -6.92 13.95 7.47
N LEU A 55 -5.99 14.85 7.12
CA LEU A 55 -6.30 15.99 6.24
C LEU A 55 -6.74 15.54 4.85
N ALA A 56 -6.08 14.52 4.27
CA ALA A 56 -6.48 13.91 3.01
C ALA A 56 -7.87 13.28 3.10
N THR A 57 -8.16 12.52 4.17
CA THR A 57 -9.48 11.92 4.42
C THR A 57 -10.58 12.97 4.54
N ILE A 58 -10.33 14.07 5.26
CA ILE A 58 -11.31 15.17 5.41
C ILE A 58 -11.58 15.81 4.05
N GLN A 59 -10.55 16.00 3.23
CA GLN A 59 -10.68 16.68 1.95
C GLN A 59 -11.36 15.80 0.90
N VAL A 60 -10.94 14.54 0.72
CA VAL A 60 -11.55 13.64 -0.26
C VAL A 60 -13.05 13.44 -0.01
N LYS A 61 -13.47 13.42 1.27
CA LYS A 61 -14.90 13.31 1.63
C LYS A 61 -15.74 14.50 1.18
N LYS A 62 -15.12 15.65 0.92
CA LYS A 62 -15.76 16.86 0.37
C LYS A 62 -15.70 16.92 -1.15
N ASP A 63 -14.82 16.14 -1.78
CA ASP A 63 -14.57 16.21 -3.21
C ASP A 63 -15.73 15.54 -4.00
N SER A 64 -16.31 16.25 -4.96
CA SER A 64 -17.50 15.81 -5.73
C SER A 64 -17.13 15.24 -7.10
N GLY A 65 -16.31 14.17 -7.12
CA GLY A 65 -15.95 13.42 -8.33
C GLY A 65 -14.69 13.87 -9.06
N THR A 66 -13.96 14.84 -8.52
CA THR A 66 -12.61 15.22 -8.98
C THR A 66 -11.70 15.48 -7.79
N GLU A 67 -10.51 14.86 -7.78
CA GLU A 67 -9.47 15.11 -6.77
C GLU A 67 -9.17 16.61 -6.68
N SER A 68 -9.36 17.20 -5.49
CA SER A 68 -8.97 18.58 -5.24
C SER A 68 -7.45 18.74 -5.18
N ALA A 69 -6.95 19.95 -5.45
CA ALA A 69 -5.53 20.26 -5.35
C ALA A 69 -4.97 19.96 -3.95
N ALA A 70 -5.76 20.22 -2.90
CA ALA A 70 -5.37 19.94 -1.52
C ALA A 70 -5.20 18.44 -1.25
N THR A 71 -6.15 17.59 -1.68
CA THR A 71 -6.02 16.13 -1.59
C THR A 71 -4.75 15.65 -2.30
N SER A 72 -4.50 16.18 -3.50
CA SER A 72 -3.29 15.85 -4.28
C SER A 72 -2.00 16.24 -3.55
N VAL A 73 -1.96 17.41 -2.89
CA VAL A 73 -0.81 17.85 -2.08
C VAL A 73 -0.57 16.90 -0.91
N TYR A 74 -1.60 16.54 -0.14
CA TYR A 74 -1.45 15.62 1.00
C TYR A 74 -1.02 14.23 0.54
N ARG A 75 -1.56 13.75 -0.58
CA ARG A 75 -1.13 12.51 -1.22
C ARG A 75 0.35 12.56 -1.60
N GLY A 76 0.78 13.64 -2.26
CA GLY A 76 2.19 13.87 -2.62
C GLY A 76 3.12 13.92 -1.40
N LEU A 77 2.70 14.59 -0.32
CA LEU A 77 3.46 14.64 0.94
C LEU A 77 3.68 13.23 1.52
N LEU A 78 2.63 12.41 1.56
CA LEU A 78 2.69 11.03 2.06
C LEU A 78 3.63 10.15 1.21
N VAL A 79 3.55 10.25 -0.13
CA VAL A 79 4.48 9.56 -1.04
C VAL A 79 5.92 10.04 -0.84
N GLY A 80 6.14 11.36 -0.72
CA GLY A 80 7.46 11.93 -0.48
C GLY A 80 8.09 11.44 0.83
N ILE A 81 7.28 11.31 1.89
CA ILE A 81 7.71 10.73 3.17
C ILE A 81 8.14 9.28 2.98
N ASN A 82 7.27 8.44 2.40
CA ASN A 82 7.56 7.02 2.20
C ASN A 82 8.77 6.79 1.30
N SER A 83 8.89 7.56 0.21
CA SER A 83 10.05 7.54 -0.69
C SER A 83 11.35 7.83 0.05
N THR A 84 11.39 8.89 0.87
CA THR A 84 12.59 9.27 1.59
C THR A 84 12.99 8.23 2.64
N LEU A 85 12.02 7.61 3.29
CA LEU A 85 12.28 6.54 4.25
C LEU A 85 12.81 5.28 3.57
N ASN A 86 12.24 4.89 2.43
CA ASN A 86 12.78 3.79 1.63
C ASN A 86 14.20 4.09 1.14
N PHE A 87 14.49 5.30 0.67
CA PHE A 87 15.85 5.72 0.32
C PHE A 87 16.82 5.52 1.48
N GLY A 88 16.50 6.12 2.64
CA GLY A 88 17.37 6.11 3.81
C GLY A 88 17.62 4.68 4.32
N LEU A 89 16.57 3.86 4.42
CA LEU A 89 16.69 2.49 4.89
C LEU A 89 17.47 1.61 3.91
N VAL A 90 17.18 1.69 2.61
CA VAL A 90 17.94 0.92 1.60
C VAL A 90 19.40 1.33 1.58
N PHE A 91 19.68 2.63 1.63
CA PHE A 91 21.05 3.14 1.69
C PHE A 91 21.77 2.60 2.93
N LEU A 92 21.19 2.74 4.12
CA LEU A 92 21.79 2.27 5.37
C LEU A 92 22.04 0.75 5.37
N LEU A 93 21.10 -0.04 4.86
CA LEU A 93 21.20 -1.50 4.80
C LEU A 93 22.30 -1.96 3.83
N LEU A 94 22.47 -1.26 2.70
CA LEU A 94 23.34 -1.70 1.62
C LEU A 94 24.70 -0.98 1.59
N TYR A 95 24.87 0.14 2.28
CA TYR A 95 26.12 0.90 2.22
C TYR A 95 27.30 0.13 2.80
N ALA A 96 27.12 -0.57 3.92
CA ALA A 96 28.19 -1.39 4.51
C ALA A 96 28.71 -2.48 3.56
N PRO A 97 27.85 -3.30 2.91
CA PRO A 97 28.33 -4.33 1.98
C PRO A 97 28.69 -3.82 0.57
N LEU A 98 28.09 -2.73 0.08
CA LEU A 98 28.22 -2.32 -1.33
C LEU A 98 28.91 -0.97 -1.55
N GLY A 99 29.05 -0.12 -0.53
CA GLY A 99 29.59 1.23 -0.67
C GLY A 99 28.73 2.14 -1.57
N ASN A 100 29.37 2.90 -2.47
CA ASN A 100 28.70 3.87 -3.35
C ASN A 100 27.55 3.31 -4.21
N PRO A 101 27.63 2.09 -4.77
CA PRO A 101 26.48 1.44 -5.42
C PRO A 101 25.17 1.45 -4.63
N ALA A 102 25.22 1.42 -3.28
CA ALA A 102 24.03 1.50 -2.43
C ALA A 102 23.23 2.79 -2.65
N LEU A 103 23.92 3.91 -2.94
CA LEU A 103 23.28 5.20 -3.22
C LEU A 103 22.40 5.12 -4.48
N VAL A 104 22.91 4.46 -5.53
CA VAL A 104 22.18 4.31 -6.80
C VAL A 104 20.94 3.44 -6.59
N ILE A 105 21.08 2.31 -5.89
CA ILE A 105 19.96 1.40 -5.58
C ILE A 105 18.89 2.13 -4.75
N ALA A 106 19.31 2.83 -3.68
CA ALA A 106 18.41 3.61 -2.85
C ALA A 106 17.68 4.70 -3.65
N ALA A 107 18.40 5.42 -4.52
CA ALA A 107 17.81 6.45 -5.38
C ALA A 107 16.79 5.88 -6.38
N VAL A 108 17.06 4.71 -6.96
CA VAL A 108 16.12 4.02 -7.86
C VAL A 108 14.86 3.61 -7.13
N ILE A 109 14.97 3.00 -5.94
CA ILE A 109 13.80 2.61 -5.13
C ILE A 109 12.96 3.82 -4.74
N ALA A 110 13.61 4.92 -4.33
CA ALA A 110 12.94 6.18 -4.03
C ALA A 110 12.23 6.75 -5.26
N LEU A 111 12.91 6.78 -6.42
CA LEU A 111 12.35 7.27 -7.66
C LEU A 111 11.12 6.48 -8.10
N ILE A 112 11.17 5.14 -8.02
CA ILE A 112 10.00 4.29 -8.30
C ILE A 112 8.81 4.75 -7.47
N ASN A 113 9.01 5.08 -6.19
CA ASN A 113 7.94 5.56 -5.32
C ASN A 113 7.40 6.95 -5.73
N LEU A 114 8.31 7.90 -5.98
CA LEU A 114 7.97 9.29 -6.34
C LEU A 114 7.19 9.42 -7.65
N LEU A 115 7.43 8.50 -8.59
CA LEU A 115 6.71 8.47 -9.86
C LEU A 115 5.20 8.25 -9.66
N ALA A 116 4.74 7.75 -8.50
CA ALA A 116 3.33 7.58 -8.17
C ALA A 116 2.56 8.91 -8.06
N CYS A 117 3.27 10.02 -7.91
CA CYS A 117 2.67 11.35 -7.85
C CYS A 117 2.37 11.94 -9.24
N ILE A 118 2.93 11.36 -10.29
CA ILE A 118 2.72 11.79 -11.67
C ILE A 118 1.56 10.99 -12.24
N GLY A 119 0.36 11.59 -12.30
CA GLY A 119 -0.87 10.91 -12.73
C GLY A 119 -0.73 10.03 -13.99
N PRO A 120 -0.22 10.56 -15.12
CA PRO A 120 -0.01 9.74 -16.32
C PRO A 120 0.92 8.53 -16.12
N VAL A 121 1.84 8.59 -15.16
CA VAL A 121 2.73 7.47 -14.82
C VAL A 121 2.02 6.50 -13.88
N SER A 122 1.38 7.00 -12.81
CA SER A 122 0.65 6.16 -11.84
C SER A 122 -0.52 5.39 -12.46
N GLN A 123 -1.12 5.92 -13.52
CA GLN A 123 -2.21 5.30 -14.28
C GLN A 123 -1.72 4.31 -15.36
N SER A 124 -0.40 4.18 -15.56
CA SER A 124 0.16 3.23 -16.52
C SER A 124 0.24 1.83 -15.90
N ALA A 125 -0.39 0.85 -16.55
CA ALA A 125 -0.34 -0.56 -16.13
C ALA A 125 1.09 -1.10 -16.00
N PHE A 126 2.01 -0.66 -16.88
CA PHE A 126 3.43 -1.05 -16.78
C PHE A 126 4.05 -0.56 -15.47
N TYR A 127 3.80 0.71 -15.13
CA TYR A 127 4.35 1.31 -13.92
C TYR A 127 3.71 0.70 -12.65
N GLN A 128 2.41 0.41 -12.67
CA GLN A 128 1.74 -0.29 -11.57
C GLN A 128 2.38 -1.66 -11.33
N GLY A 129 2.77 -2.37 -12.39
CA GLY A 129 3.53 -3.62 -12.28
C GLY A 129 4.87 -3.40 -11.59
N VAL A 130 5.66 -2.44 -12.08
CA VAL A 130 6.95 -2.10 -11.47
C VAL A 130 6.79 -1.74 -9.98
N LEU A 131 5.83 -0.87 -9.66
CA LEU A 131 5.58 -0.39 -8.31
C LEU A 131 5.12 -1.53 -7.38
N GLY A 132 4.16 -2.33 -7.83
CA GLY A 132 3.58 -3.42 -7.06
C GLY A 132 4.58 -4.53 -6.73
N TRP A 133 5.43 -4.91 -7.70
CA TRP A 133 6.53 -5.86 -7.47
C TRP A 133 7.67 -5.25 -6.65
N ALA A 134 7.89 -3.94 -6.71
CA ALA A 134 8.92 -3.28 -5.91
C ALA A 134 8.62 -3.28 -4.40
N ASN A 135 7.40 -3.57 -3.96
CA ASN A 135 7.07 -3.76 -2.53
C ASN A 135 8.04 -4.72 -1.82
N TRP A 136 8.49 -5.79 -2.50
CA TRP A 136 9.45 -6.76 -1.97
C TRP A 136 10.82 -6.13 -1.65
N LEU A 137 11.17 -5.04 -2.32
CA LEU A 137 12.45 -4.35 -2.19
C LEU A 137 12.34 -3.06 -1.36
N MET A 138 11.13 -2.68 -0.91
CA MET A 138 10.86 -1.45 -0.17
C MET A 138 10.76 -1.75 1.33
N PRO A 139 11.73 -1.34 2.16
CA PRO A 139 11.70 -1.60 3.60
C PRO A 139 10.44 -1.09 4.31
N MET A 140 9.89 0.03 3.83
CA MET A 140 8.65 0.57 4.39
C MET A 140 7.42 -0.29 4.11
N SER A 141 7.48 -1.25 3.19
CA SER A 141 6.40 -2.21 2.90
C SER A 141 6.58 -3.55 3.62
N TRP A 142 7.79 -3.87 4.08
CA TRP A 142 8.15 -5.22 4.57
C TRP A 142 7.32 -5.69 5.75
N LEU A 143 6.89 -4.81 6.66
CA LEU A 143 6.04 -5.21 7.78
C LEU A 143 4.75 -5.85 7.27
N ILE A 144 4.03 -5.19 6.36
CA ILE A 144 2.75 -5.67 5.86
C ILE A 144 2.93 -6.83 4.88
N VAL A 145 3.94 -6.77 3.99
CA VAL A 145 4.27 -7.90 3.09
C VAL A 145 4.64 -9.15 3.89
N GLY A 146 5.44 -9.00 4.94
CA GLY A 146 5.84 -10.09 5.83
C GLY A 146 4.66 -10.69 6.59
N LEU A 147 3.73 -9.85 7.08
CA LEU A 147 2.49 -10.33 7.70
C LEU A 147 1.60 -11.08 6.69
N GLY A 148 1.45 -10.57 5.48
CA GLY A 148 0.71 -11.26 4.40
C GLY A 148 1.32 -12.62 4.05
N LEU A 149 2.65 -12.70 3.95
CA LEU A 149 3.34 -13.98 3.74
C LEU A 149 3.11 -14.94 4.91
N ALA A 150 3.26 -14.47 6.15
CA ALA A 150 3.04 -15.28 7.34
C ALA A 150 1.60 -15.82 7.41
N PHE A 151 0.61 -14.99 7.09
CA PHE A 151 -0.80 -15.37 7.04
C PHE A 151 -1.10 -16.42 5.96
N THR A 152 -0.46 -16.30 4.80
CA THR A 152 -0.55 -17.28 3.71
C THR A 152 0.03 -18.63 4.15
N LEU A 153 1.25 -18.63 4.68
CA LEU A 153 1.92 -19.85 5.16
C LEU A 153 1.14 -20.53 6.30
N PHE A 154 0.63 -19.74 7.24
CA PHE A 154 -0.17 -20.26 8.35
C PHE A 154 -1.49 -20.86 7.86
N SER A 155 -2.18 -20.20 6.91
CA SER A 155 -3.41 -20.73 6.32
C SER A 155 -3.17 -22.03 5.55
N LEU A 156 -2.07 -22.11 4.80
CA LEU A 156 -1.66 -23.33 4.09
C LEU A 156 -1.34 -24.47 5.04
N LEU A 157 -0.61 -24.19 6.13
CA LEU A 157 -0.31 -25.18 7.16
C LEU A 157 -1.60 -25.74 7.78
N LEU A 158 -2.53 -24.85 8.16
CA LEU A 158 -3.81 -25.28 8.75
C LEU A 158 -4.69 -26.04 7.76
N HIS A 159 -4.66 -25.67 6.48
CA HIS A 159 -5.31 -26.46 5.44
C HIS A 159 -4.75 -27.89 5.39
N LEU A 160 -3.42 -28.03 5.38
CA LEU A 160 -2.73 -29.31 5.33
C LEU A 160 -3.01 -30.19 6.55
N VAL A 161 -2.98 -29.62 7.76
CA VAL A 161 -3.07 -30.40 9.01
C VAL A 161 -4.50 -30.56 9.53
N LEU A 162 -5.45 -29.68 9.15
CA LEU A 162 -6.84 -29.73 9.63
C LEU A 162 -7.84 -30.05 8.53
N THR A 163 -7.74 -29.42 7.36
CA THR A 163 -8.72 -29.64 6.29
C THR A 163 -8.51 -30.97 5.59
N LEU A 164 -7.28 -31.32 5.19
CA LEU A 164 -7.03 -32.56 4.46
C LEU A 164 -7.31 -33.82 5.30
N PRO A 165 -6.90 -33.91 6.59
CA PRO A 165 -7.11 -35.13 7.37
C PRO A 165 -8.49 -35.21 8.02
N PHE A 166 -9.05 -34.07 8.46
CA PHE A 166 -10.26 -34.04 9.30
C PHE A 166 -11.44 -33.33 8.64
N GLY A 167 -11.28 -32.77 7.43
CA GLY A 167 -12.35 -32.08 6.73
C GLY A 167 -12.79 -30.77 7.39
N VAL A 168 -11.92 -30.11 8.18
CA VAL A 168 -12.23 -28.80 8.79
C VAL A 168 -12.34 -27.75 7.69
N GLU A 169 -13.56 -27.43 7.29
CA GLU A 169 -13.85 -26.54 6.15
C GLU A 169 -13.47 -25.09 6.45
N PHE A 170 -13.50 -24.65 7.71
CA PHE A 170 -13.14 -23.28 8.08
C PHE A 170 -11.67 -22.94 7.79
N THR A 171 -10.78 -23.93 7.75
CA THR A 171 -9.36 -23.73 7.40
C THR A 171 -9.05 -24.07 5.95
N ARG A 172 -10.07 -24.37 5.14
CA ARG A 172 -9.88 -24.78 3.76
C ARG A 172 -9.38 -23.62 2.91
N VAL A 173 -8.23 -23.80 2.28
CA VAL A 173 -7.85 -23.03 1.08
C VAL A 173 -8.57 -23.64 -0.13
N GLY A 174 -9.30 -22.81 -0.86
CA GLY A 174 -10.16 -23.21 -1.97
C GLY A 174 -11.66 -23.02 -1.68
N ILE A 175 -12.40 -22.52 -2.67
CA ILE A 175 -13.85 -22.28 -2.57
C ILE A 175 -14.63 -23.41 -3.24
N LYS A 176 -15.60 -24.01 -2.53
CA LYS A 176 -16.41 -25.15 -3.02
C LYS A 176 -17.68 -24.76 -3.78
N SER A 177 -18.23 -23.58 -3.53
CA SER A 177 -19.55 -23.17 -4.00
C SER A 177 -19.59 -21.67 -4.32
N GLY A 178 -20.62 -21.24 -5.05
CA GLY A 178 -20.77 -19.85 -5.45
C GLY A 178 -19.92 -19.45 -6.66
N ALA A 179 -19.85 -18.14 -6.92
CA ALA A 179 -19.23 -17.56 -8.11
C ALA A 179 -17.71 -17.81 -8.23
N LEU A 180 -17.05 -18.10 -7.10
CA LEU A 180 -15.60 -18.34 -7.04
C LEU A 180 -15.25 -19.83 -6.89
N LYS A 181 -16.21 -20.74 -7.13
CA LYS A 181 -16.01 -22.19 -7.03
C LYS A 181 -14.77 -22.64 -7.83
N GLY A 182 -13.93 -23.43 -7.18
CA GLY A 182 -12.71 -23.99 -7.77
C GLY A 182 -11.48 -23.08 -7.67
N LYS A 183 -11.64 -21.83 -7.24
CA LYS A 183 -10.49 -20.94 -6.98
C LYS A 183 -9.85 -21.27 -5.64
N ALA A 184 -8.52 -21.31 -5.62
CA ALA A 184 -7.70 -21.46 -4.42
C ALA A 184 -6.61 -20.39 -4.38
N PHE A 185 -5.90 -20.22 -5.49
CA PHE A 185 -4.92 -19.16 -5.68
C PHE A 185 -5.10 -18.49 -7.03
N SER A 186 -4.80 -17.19 -7.09
CA SER A 186 -4.56 -16.48 -8.35
C SER A 186 -3.52 -15.40 -8.16
N VAL A 187 -2.94 -14.91 -9.25
CA VAL A 187 -1.98 -13.81 -9.21
C VAL A 187 -2.46 -12.73 -10.17
N ASP A 188 -2.58 -11.51 -9.67
CA ASP A 188 -2.71 -10.32 -10.49
C ASP A 188 -1.31 -9.80 -10.84
N TRP A 189 -0.79 -10.28 -11.96
CA TRP A 189 0.54 -9.91 -12.45
C TRP A 189 0.75 -8.40 -12.65
N PRO A 190 -0.26 -7.63 -13.13
CA PRO A 190 -0.14 -6.17 -13.29
C PRO A 190 0.15 -5.40 -12.01
N THR A 191 -0.14 -5.95 -10.83
CA THR A 191 0.13 -5.29 -9.54
C THR A 191 1.00 -6.13 -8.61
N GLY A 192 1.33 -7.36 -8.99
CA GLY A 192 2.09 -8.29 -8.17
C GLY A 192 1.33 -8.77 -6.93
N THR A 193 -0.01 -8.83 -7.00
CA THR A 193 -0.86 -9.26 -5.89
C THR A 193 -1.21 -10.75 -6.00
N PHE A 194 -0.88 -11.51 -4.95
CA PHE A 194 -1.26 -12.91 -4.78
C PHE A 194 -2.59 -12.98 -4.04
N PHE A 195 -3.57 -13.63 -4.65
CA PHE A 195 -4.87 -13.88 -4.04
C PHE A 195 -4.92 -15.29 -3.48
N GLN A 196 -5.25 -15.41 -2.20
CA GLN A 196 -5.64 -16.67 -1.57
C GLN A 196 -7.15 -16.66 -1.33
N TYR A 197 -7.83 -17.69 -1.83
CA TYR A 197 -9.27 -17.88 -1.65
C TYR A 197 -9.50 -18.89 -0.51
N GLY A 198 -10.15 -18.45 0.56
CA GLY A 198 -10.30 -19.23 1.78
C GLY A 198 -9.01 -19.31 2.61
N GLY A 199 -8.96 -20.30 3.50
CA GLY A 199 -7.95 -20.44 4.55
C GLY A 199 -8.39 -19.72 5.82
N LEU A 200 -7.82 -20.12 6.97
CA LEU A 200 -8.24 -19.61 8.28
C LEU A 200 -8.26 -18.08 8.31
N VAL A 201 -7.19 -17.44 7.84
CA VAL A 201 -7.02 -15.99 7.94
C VAL A 201 -8.06 -15.25 7.10
N ALA A 202 -8.33 -15.69 5.87
CA ALA A 202 -9.40 -15.14 5.05
C ALA A 202 -10.77 -15.35 5.70
N ASN A 203 -10.98 -16.50 6.33
CA ASN A 203 -12.27 -16.92 6.87
C ASN A 203 -12.58 -16.31 8.26
N LEU A 204 -11.58 -15.76 8.95
CA LEU A 204 -11.74 -14.96 10.17
C LEU A 204 -12.26 -13.54 9.88
N ASN A 205 -12.26 -13.09 8.63
CA ASN A 205 -12.86 -11.83 8.25
C ASN A 205 -14.38 -11.88 8.46
N HIS A 206 -14.85 -11.26 9.55
CA HIS A 206 -16.27 -11.22 9.93
C HIS A 206 -17.16 -10.50 8.90
N LEU A 207 -16.60 -9.61 8.07
CA LEU A 207 -17.32 -8.93 6.99
C LEU A 207 -17.59 -9.87 5.80
N GLN A 208 -16.95 -11.04 5.77
CA GLN A 208 -17.10 -12.05 4.72
C GLN A 208 -16.70 -11.57 3.31
N THR A 209 -15.82 -10.57 3.24
CA THR A 209 -15.29 -9.94 2.03
C THR A 209 -13.84 -10.36 1.77
N ALA A 210 -13.10 -9.58 0.98
CA ALA A 210 -11.66 -9.67 0.87
C ALA A 210 -10.96 -8.60 1.74
N PHE A 211 -9.65 -8.77 1.95
CA PHE A 211 -8.76 -7.74 2.49
C PHE A 211 -7.33 -7.96 2.00
N ASN A 212 -6.53 -6.90 2.01
CA ASN A 212 -5.14 -6.89 1.55
C ASN A 212 -4.12 -6.74 2.70
N MET A 213 -3.05 -7.51 2.62
CA MET A 213 -1.84 -7.42 3.43
C MET A 213 -0.61 -7.40 2.51
N GLY A 214 -0.45 -6.29 1.80
CA GLY A 214 0.68 -6.04 0.90
C GLY A 214 0.53 -6.80 -0.39
N ASN A 215 1.52 -7.60 -0.78
CA ASN A 215 1.40 -8.43 -1.99
C ASN A 215 0.42 -9.60 -1.82
N PHE A 216 -0.28 -9.74 -0.70
CA PHE A 216 -1.19 -10.85 -0.43
C PHE A 216 -2.60 -10.34 -0.14
N ALA A 217 -3.59 -10.82 -0.89
CA ALA A 217 -5.00 -10.56 -0.67
C ALA A 217 -5.73 -11.84 -0.29
N PHE A 218 -6.61 -11.75 0.71
CA PHE A 218 -7.30 -12.89 1.31
C PHE A 218 -8.80 -12.76 1.05
N VAL A 219 -9.36 -13.65 0.24
CA VAL A 219 -10.78 -13.63 -0.13
C VAL A 219 -11.54 -14.65 0.70
N HIS A 220 -12.50 -14.18 1.50
CA HIS A 220 -13.32 -15.05 2.34
C HIS A 220 -14.11 -16.07 1.51
N TYR A 221 -14.26 -17.30 2.01
CA TYR A 221 -14.90 -18.41 1.28
C TYR A 221 -16.38 -18.19 0.91
N LYS A 222 -17.08 -17.30 1.61
CA LYS A 222 -18.45 -16.87 1.32
C LYS A 222 -18.56 -15.64 0.42
N SER A 223 -17.43 -15.05 0.02
CA SER A 223 -17.45 -13.85 -0.83
C SER A 223 -18.12 -14.16 -2.16
N SER A 224 -19.03 -13.29 -2.60
CA SER A 224 -19.72 -13.39 -3.88
C SER A 224 -18.90 -12.82 -5.05
N ALA A 225 -17.89 -12.00 -4.76
CA ALA A 225 -16.99 -11.39 -5.74
C ALA A 225 -15.52 -11.53 -5.29
N SER A 226 -14.60 -11.46 -6.24
CA SER A 226 -13.17 -11.57 -5.91
C SER A 226 -12.57 -10.28 -5.36
N HIS A 227 -13.21 -9.13 -5.58
CA HIS A 227 -12.71 -7.79 -5.23
C HIS A 227 -11.30 -7.50 -5.76
N SER A 228 -10.87 -8.22 -6.80
CA SER A 228 -9.45 -8.30 -7.14
C SER A 228 -8.82 -6.98 -7.55
N GLN A 229 -9.55 -6.11 -8.26
CA GLN A 229 -9.00 -4.82 -8.68
C GLN A 229 -8.87 -3.84 -7.51
N HIS A 230 -9.88 -3.75 -6.65
CA HIS A 230 -9.82 -2.98 -5.40
C HIS A 230 -8.67 -3.46 -4.48
N GLU A 231 -8.58 -4.77 -4.22
CA GLU A 231 -7.52 -5.34 -3.36
C GLU A 231 -6.10 -5.19 -3.96
N ALA A 232 -5.98 -5.24 -5.29
CA ALA A 232 -4.75 -4.91 -6.00
C ALA A 232 -4.39 -3.42 -5.84
N GLY A 233 -5.39 -2.54 -5.80
CA GLY A 233 -5.21 -1.12 -5.47
C GLY A 233 -4.58 -0.90 -4.10
N HIS A 234 -4.93 -1.70 -3.09
CA HIS A 234 -4.26 -1.66 -1.79
C HIS A 234 -2.77 -2.08 -1.85
N THR A 235 -2.41 -3.00 -2.75
CA THR A 235 -1.01 -3.39 -2.96
C THR A 235 -0.18 -2.22 -3.51
N LEU A 236 -0.77 -1.47 -4.45
CA LEU A 236 -0.16 -0.25 -5.01
C LEU A 236 -0.09 0.87 -3.97
N ASN A 237 -1.13 1.02 -3.14
CA ASN A 237 -1.13 1.96 -2.02
C ASN A 237 -0.02 1.64 -1.03
N LEU A 238 0.19 0.37 -0.66
CA LEU A 238 1.29 0.00 0.24
C LEU A 238 2.64 0.42 -0.33
N ALA A 239 2.89 0.18 -1.62
CA ALA A 239 4.14 0.59 -2.26
C ALA A 239 4.34 2.11 -2.21
N ALA A 240 3.29 2.87 -2.57
CA ALA A 240 3.34 4.33 -2.64
C ALA A 240 3.41 5.01 -1.27
N PHE A 241 2.74 4.47 -0.24
CA PHE A 241 2.56 5.18 1.04
C PHE A 241 3.18 4.46 2.25
N GLY A 242 3.52 3.18 2.13
CA GLY A 242 4.19 2.40 3.16
C GLY A 242 3.26 1.80 4.23
N SER A 243 3.83 0.98 5.10
CA SER A 243 3.12 0.17 6.09
C SER A 243 2.31 1.00 7.09
N LEU A 244 2.83 2.17 7.50
CA LEU A 244 2.12 3.02 8.45
C LEU A 244 0.82 3.56 7.87
N PHE A 245 0.85 4.02 6.61
CA PHE A 245 -0.34 4.44 5.89
C PHE A 245 -1.35 3.28 5.77
N HIS A 246 -0.87 2.08 5.43
CA HIS A 246 -1.72 0.89 5.32
C HIS A 246 -2.46 0.58 6.62
N LEU A 247 -1.75 0.61 7.76
CA LEU A 247 -2.34 0.35 9.08
C LEU A 247 -3.32 1.44 9.51
N ILE A 248 -2.98 2.71 9.28
CA ILE A 248 -3.91 3.82 9.56
C ILE A 248 -5.16 3.68 8.68
N GLY A 249 -5.00 3.32 7.41
CA GLY A 249 -6.09 3.04 6.48
C GLY A 249 -7.01 1.94 6.96
N ALA A 250 -6.47 0.80 7.38
CA ALA A 250 -7.26 -0.31 7.93
C ALA A 250 -8.05 0.09 9.19
N VAL A 251 -7.44 0.90 10.08
CA VAL A 251 -8.14 1.42 11.27
C VAL A 251 -9.25 2.40 10.87
N ASP A 252 -8.96 3.35 9.97
CA ASP A 252 -9.94 4.32 9.46
C ASP A 252 -11.08 3.62 8.73
N GLU A 253 -10.84 2.55 7.96
CA GLU A 253 -11.89 1.78 7.29
C GLU A 253 -12.92 1.23 8.28
N VAL A 254 -12.45 0.63 9.39
CA VAL A 254 -13.31 0.10 10.46
C VAL A 254 -14.22 1.18 11.06
N PHE A 255 -13.70 2.41 11.23
CA PHE A 255 -14.47 3.51 11.82
C PHE A 255 -15.31 4.30 10.79
N ALA A 256 -14.83 4.42 9.55
CA ALA A 256 -15.42 5.23 8.50
C ALA A 256 -16.32 4.45 7.54
N LYS A 257 -16.49 3.13 7.72
CA LYS A 257 -17.37 2.24 6.95
C LYS A 257 -17.14 2.37 5.43
N HIS A 258 -15.94 2.03 4.97
CA HIS A 258 -15.51 2.11 3.56
C HIS A 258 -15.42 3.52 2.97
N ARG A 259 -15.36 4.56 3.81
CA ARG A 259 -15.11 5.95 3.40
C ARG A 259 -13.74 6.45 3.86
N ALA A 260 -12.78 5.54 4.01
CA ALA A 260 -11.42 5.88 4.38
C ALA A 260 -10.63 6.34 3.14
N PHE A 261 -9.61 7.18 3.33
CA PHE A 261 -8.80 7.67 2.21
C PHE A 261 -8.07 6.53 1.47
N ALA A 262 -7.59 5.52 2.22
CA ALA A 262 -6.98 4.32 1.64
C ALA A 262 -7.97 3.54 0.73
N GLU A 263 -9.25 3.49 1.09
CA GLU A 263 -10.31 2.84 0.31
C GLU A 263 -10.57 3.59 -0.99
N PHE A 264 -10.71 4.91 -0.95
CA PHE A 264 -10.90 5.72 -2.17
C PHE A 264 -9.71 5.60 -3.14
N LEU A 265 -8.50 5.43 -2.61
CA LEU A 265 -7.33 5.18 -3.43
C LEU A 265 -7.36 3.79 -4.04
N ALA A 266 -7.71 2.76 -3.26
CA ALA A 266 -7.85 1.39 -3.76
C ALA A 266 -8.95 1.27 -4.82
N ASP A 267 -10.10 1.91 -4.60
CA ASP A 267 -11.19 2.04 -5.55
C ASP A 267 -10.77 2.69 -6.88
N SER A 268 -9.78 3.59 -6.86
CA SER A 268 -9.28 4.19 -8.10
C SER A 268 -8.55 3.19 -9.00
N ASN A 269 -8.26 1.97 -8.52
CA ASN A 269 -7.77 0.86 -9.34
C ASN A 269 -8.91 -0.03 -9.86
N ASP A 270 -10.12 0.10 -9.31
CA ASP A 270 -11.29 -0.68 -9.73
C ASP A 270 -12.09 0.11 -10.79
N PRO A 271 -12.28 -0.43 -12.02
CA PRO A 271 -13.11 0.22 -13.04
C PRO A 271 -14.57 0.47 -12.62
N THR A 272 -15.04 -0.25 -11.60
CA THR A 272 -16.39 -0.13 -11.02
C THR A 272 -16.41 0.64 -9.71
N GLY A 273 -15.24 1.05 -9.22
CA GLY A 273 -15.04 1.75 -7.95
C GLY A 273 -15.41 3.24 -7.99
N SER A 274 -15.24 3.89 -6.85
CA SER A 274 -15.47 5.33 -6.70
C SER A 274 -14.59 6.16 -7.64
N THR A 275 -15.18 7.16 -8.30
CA THR A 275 -14.47 8.09 -9.18
C THR A 275 -13.91 9.32 -8.45
N GLN A 276 -13.99 9.35 -7.12
CA GLN A 276 -13.57 10.51 -6.33
C GLN A 276 -12.07 10.79 -6.40
N LEU A 277 -11.25 9.74 -6.57
CA LEU A 277 -9.81 9.83 -6.79
C LEU A 277 -9.43 9.13 -8.09
N LYS A 278 -8.40 9.67 -8.75
CA LYS A 278 -7.86 9.14 -10.02
C LYS A 278 -6.36 8.93 -9.89
N MET A 279 -5.98 8.03 -8.98
CA MET A 279 -4.56 7.70 -8.79
C MET A 279 -4.13 6.58 -9.74
N TRP A 280 -4.90 5.48 -9.77
CA TRP A 280 -4.53 4.28 -10.55
C TRP A 280 -5.27 4.17 -11.89
N SER A 281 -6.41 4.84 -12.06
CA SER A 281 -7.15 4.94 -13.35
C SER A 281 -7.68 6.33 -13.64
#